data_AF-A0A8T2UTZ6-F1
#
_entry.id   AF-A0A8T2UTZ6-F1
#
_cell.length_a   1.000
_cell.length_b   1.000
_cell.length_c   1.000
_cell.angle_alpha   90.00
_cell.angle_beta   90.00
_cell.angle_gamma   90.00
#
_symmetry.space_group_name_H-M   'P 1'
#
loop_
_entity.id
_entity.type
_entity.pdbx_description
1 polymer ?
#
loop_
_entity_poly.entity_id
_entity_poly.type
_entity_poly.pdbx_seq_one_letter_code
_entity_poly.pdbx_strand_id
1 'polypeptide(L)'
;LVRAAGEAAKVVAKEGRLATLRLPSSELRLVSQDCLASIGRVGNIDFNNKNLKKAGSKRWLGKRPTVRGSAMNPVDHPHGGGEGRTSIGRKRPSTPWGHAALGKKNHGKKCRNPLILRRR
;
A
#
# COMPACT_ATOMS: atom_id res chain seq x y z
N LEU A 1 -1.48 15.13 -0.82
CA LEU A 1 -1.80 13.95 -1.67
C LEU A 1 -0.87 13.98 -2.88
N VAL A 2 -0.59 12.84 -3.53
CA VAL A 2 0.10 12.80 -4.85
C VAL A 2 1.46 13.53 -4.84
N ARG A 3 2.37 13.07 -3.98
CA ARG A 3 3.73 13.66 -3.85
C ARG A 3 4.86 12.73 -4.31
N ALA A 4 4.56 11.45 -4.55
CA ALA A 4 5.58 10.49 -4.96
C ALA A 4 5.98 10.71 -6.43
N ALA A 5 7.16 10.19 -6.79
CA ALA A 5 7.75 10.37 -8.11
C ALA A 5 6.82 9.88 -9.23
N GLY A 6 6.66 10.67 -10.29
CA GLY A 6 5.79 10.33 -11.43
C GLY A 6 4.29 10.37 -11.17
N GLU A 7 3.83 10.69 -9.96
CA GLU A 7 2.40 10.68 -9.63
C GLU A 7 1.67 11.92 -10.14
N ALA A 8 0.40 11.74 -10.50
CA ALA A 8 -0.55 12.81 -10.82
C ALA A 8 -1.98 12.39 -10.45
N ALA A 9 -2.83 13.35 -10.11
CA ALA A 9 -4.27 13.16 -9.98
C ALA A 9 -4.99 13.99 -11.04
N LYS A 10 -6.19 13.54 -11.42
CA LYS A 10 -7.05 14.25 -12.39
C LYS A 10 -8.27 14.80 -11.68
N VAL A 11 -8.63 16.04 -12.00
CA VAL A 11 -9.92 16.62 -11.60
C VAL A 11 -10.98 16.07 -12.56
N VAL A 12 -12.01 15.42 -12.02
CA VAL A 12 -13.08 14.80 -12.81
C VAL A 12 -14.30 15.72 -12.90
N ALA A 13 -14.70 16.28 -11.76
CA ALA A 13 -15.85 17.16 -11.65
C ALA A 13 -15.62 18.19 -10.55
N LYS A 14 -16.33 19.31 -10.64
CA LYS A 14 -16.40 20.35 -9.61
C LYS A 14 -17.87 20.63 -9.37
N GLU A 15 -18.32 20.52 -8.12
CA GLU A 15 -19.73 20.70 -7.75
C GLU A 15 -19.82 21.42 -6.40
N GLY A 16 -20.55 22.54 -6.36
CA GLY A 16 -20.69 23.35 -5.15
C GLY A 16 -19.33 23.74 -4.56
N ARG A 17 -19.10 23.38 -3.28
CA ARG A 17 -17.84 23.64 -2.56
C ARG A 17 -16.80 22.51 -2.67
N LEU A 18 -17.11 21.43 -3.38
CA LEU A 18 -16.27 20.24 -3.46
C LEU A 18 -15.79 19.98 -4.90
N ALA A 19 -14.64 19.35 -5.02
CA ALA A 19 -14.08 18.86 -6.27
C ALA A 19 -13.84 17.35 -6.18
N THR A 20 -14.25 16.63 -7.22
CA THR A 20 -14.03 15.19 -7.35
C THR A 20 -12.70 14.94 -8.03
N LEU A 21 -11.79 14.31 -7.30
CA LEU A 21 -10.46 13.93 -7.79
C LEU A 21 -10.39 12.43 -8.03
N ARG A 22 -9.78 12.04 -9.17
CA ARG A 22 -9.28 10.69 -9.41
C ARG A 22 -7.83 10.61 -8.97
N LEU A 23 -7.61 9.87 -7.88
CA LEU A 23 -6.28 9.62 -7.32
C LEU A 23 -5.51 8.59 -8.16
N PRO A 24 -4.17 8.54 -8.07
CA PRO A 24 -3.37 7.53 -8.76
C PRO A 24 -3.67 6.09 -8.31
N SER A 25 -4.20 5.91 -7.10
CA SER A 25 -4.74 4.63 -6.61
C SER A 25 -6.01 4.17 -7.35
N SER A 26 -6.51 4.96 -8.32
CA SER A 26 -7.82 4.83 -8.97
C SER A 26 -9.04 5.04 -8.05
N GLU A 27 -8.82 5.51 -6.82
CA GLU A 27 -9.87 5.95 -5.91
C GLU A 27 -10.44 7.30 -6.37
N LEU A 28 -11.77 7.46 -6.27
CA LEU A 28 -12.46 8.74 -6.45
C LEU A 28 -12.80 9.36 -5.10
N ARG A 29 -12.35 10.59 -4.89
CA ARG A 29 -12.47 11.28 -3.61
C ARG A 29 -12.83 12.75 -3.78
N LEU A 30 -13.71 13.23 -2.91
CA LEU A 30 -14.08 14.65 -2.76
C LEU A 30 -13.04 15.39 -1.92
N VAL A 31 -12.69 16.59 -2.36
CA VAL A 31 -11.81 17.54 -1.67
C VAL A 31 -12.44 18.92 -1.73
N SER A 32 -12.22 19.78 -0.73
CA SER A 32 -12.69 21.18 -0.78
C SER A 32 -12.05 21.92 -1.95
N GLN A 33 -12.83 22.78 -2.61
CA GLN A 33 -12.31 23.64 -3.68
C GLN A 33 -11.32 24.69 -3.18
N ASP A 34 -11.36 25.05 -1.89
CA ASP A 34 -10.45 26.00 -1.27
C ASP A 34 -9.02 25.44 -1.08
N CYS A 35 -8.82 24.14 -1.36
CA CYS A 35 -7.52 23.50 -1.20
C CYS A 35 -6.56 23.89 -2.34
N LEU A 36 -5.34 24.26 -1.97
CA LEU A 36 -4.26 24.54 -2.92
C LEU A 36 -3.78 23.27 -3.61
N ALA A 37 -3.51 23.38 -4.91
CA ALA A 37 -2.93 22.31 -5.73
C ALA A 37 -1.94 22.88 -6.74
N SER A 38 -0.95 22.09 -7.12
CA SER A 38 0.02 22.42 -8.16
C SER A 38 -0.37 21.73 -9.47
N ILE A 39 -0.22 22.43 -10.58
CA ILE A 39 -0.50 21.90 -11.92
C ILE A 39 0.69 21.08 -12.41
N GLY A 40 0.40 19.93 -13.03
CA GLY A 40 1.41 19.06 -13.64
C GLY A 40 1.61 17.73 -12.91
N ARG A 41 2.59 16.97 -13.37
CA ARG A 41 3.00 15.68 -12.81
C ARG A 41 4.28 15.85 -12.00
N VAL A 42 4.43 15.08 -10.92
CA VAL A 42 5.70 15.03 -10.19
C VAL A 42 6.79 14.47 -11.11
N GLY A 43 7.95 15.12 -11.16
CA GLY A 43 9.09 14.67 -11.98
C GLY A 43 9.66 13.30 -11.55
N ASN A 44 10.75 12.88 -12.21
CA ASN A 44 11.45 11.61 -11.95
C ASN A 44 10.57 10.37 -12.19
N ILE A 45 9.96 10.29 -13.37
CA ILE A 45 9.01 9.22 -13.76
C ILE A 45 9.71 7.84 -13.78
N ASP A 46 10.97 7.79 -14.19
CA ASP A 46 11.76 6.56 -14.30
C ASP A 46 12.32 6.07 -12.96
N PHE A 47 11.93 6.65 -11.83
CA PHE A 47 12.43 6.24 -10.52
C PHE A 47 12.19 4.73 -10.26
N ASN A 48 11.06 4.20 -10.72
CA ASN A 48 10.71 2.79 -10.56
C ASN A 48 11.49 1.84 -11.49
N ASN A 49 12.11 2.36 -12.56
CA ASN A 49 12.88 1.55 -13.52
C ASN A 49 14.28 1.19 -12.97
N LYS A 50 14.67 1.75 -11.82
CA LYS A 50 15.98 1.52 -11.20
C LYS A 50 16.05 0.16 -10.51
N ASN A 51 16.91 -0.72 -11.03
CA ASN A 51 17.24 -1.99 -10.38
C ASN A 51 18.37 -1.82 -9.36
N LEU A 52 18.16 -2.29 -8.12
CA LEU A 52 19.11 -2.11 -7.02
C LEU A 52 20.34 -3.05 -7.09
N LYS A 53 20.35 -4.03 -8.01
CA LYS A 53 21.40 -4.99 -8.39
C LYS A 53 22.05 -5.83 -7.27
N LYS A 54 22.45 -5.22 -6.15
CA LYS A 54 23.10 -5.87 -4.99
C LYS A 54 22.30 -5.67 -3.71
N ALA A 55 22.46 -6.60 -2.76
CA ALA A 55 21.82 -6.53 -1.45
C ALA A 55 22.23 -5.27 -0.66
N GLY A 56 23.50 -4.85 -0.74
CA GLY A 56 24.01 -3.66 -0.06
C GLY A 56 23.28 -2.37 -0.46
N SER A 57 22.82 -2.24 -1.70
CA SER A 57 22.07 -1.06 -2.15
C SER A 57 20.74 -0.89 -1.41
N LYS A 58 20.09 -1.99 -0.98
CA LYS A 58 18.90 -1.92 -0.12
C LYS A 58 19.23 -1.40 1.28
N ARG A 59 20.41 -1.71 1.79
CA ARG A 59 20.88 -1.24 3.10
C ARG A 59 21.17 0.27 3.10
N TRP A 60 21.67 0.81 1.99
CA TRP A 60 21.85 2.27 1.81
C TRP A 60 20.53 3.04 1.89
N LEU A 61 19.41 2.41 1.51
CA LEU A 61 18.06 2.97 1.67
C LEU A 61 17.49 2.80 3.10
N GLY A 62 18.31 2.37 4.07
CA GLY A 62 17.88 2.11 5.45
C GLY A 62 17.01 0.88 5.66
N LYS A 63 16.82 0.02 4.64
CA LYS A 63 15.98 -1.17 4.74
C LYS A 63 16.80 -2.38 5.19
N ARG A 64 16.45 -2.97 6.33
CA ARG A 64 17.05 -4.19 6.89
C ARG A 64 16.49 -5.46 6.22
N PRO A 65 17.24 -6.58 6.22
CA PRO A 65 16.71 -7.86 5.73
C PRO A 65 15.51 -8.33 6.56
N THR A 66 14.57 -9.01 5.91
CA THR A 66 13.37 -9.59 6.52
C THR A 66 13.33 -11.10 6.25
N VAL A 67 13.07 -11.90 7.29
CA VAL A 67 12.99 -13.36 7.19
C VAL A 67 11.56 -13.81 6.86
N ARG A 68 11.40 -14.87 6.07
CA ARG A 68 10.08 -15.43 5.74
C ARG A 68 9.52 -16.19 6.96
N GLY A 69 8.23 -16.02 7.25
CA GLY A 69 7.57 -16.70 8.37
C GLY A 69 7.56 -18.23 8.28
N SER A 70 7.64 -18.80 7.06
CA SER A 70 7.74 -20.25 6.87
C SER A 70 9.09 -20.86 7.26
N ALA A 71 10.11 -20.01 7.46
CA ALA A 71 11.45 -20.44 7.86
C ALA A 71 11.70 -20.20 9.36
N MET A 72 10.68 -19.78 10.11
CA MET A 72 10.75 -19.53 11.55
C MET A 72 10.26 -20.75 12.33
N ASN A 73 10.43 -20.73 13.66
CA ASN A 73 9.85 -21.75 14.53
C ASN A 73 8.34 -21.50 14.76
N PRO A 74 7.55 -22.52 15.16
CA PRO A 74 6.13 -22.36 15.45
C PRO A 74 5.79 -21.29 16.49
N VAL A 75 6.71 -21.05 17.45
CA VAL A 75 6.57 -20.01 18.48
C VAL A 75 6.67 -18.59 17.92
N ASP A 76 7.47 -18.40 16.86
CA ASP A 76 7.79 -17.09 16.30
C ASP A 76 6.80 -16.67 15.21
N HIS A 77 6.27 -17.63 14.45
CA HIS A 77 5.35 -17.34 13.35
C HIS A 77 4.29 -18.43 13.19
N PRO A 78 3.03 -18.05 12.88
CA PRO A 78 1.95 -18.99 12.54
C PRO A 78 2.19 -19.97 11.37
N HIS A 79 3.27 -19.80 10.62
CA HIS A 79 3.64 -20.63 9.47
C HIS A 79 4.95 -21.38 9.74
N GLY A 80 5.52 -21.24 10.94
CA GLY A 80 6.80 -21.81 11.28
C GLY A 80 6.72 -23.30 11.59
N GLY A 81 7.86 -23.96 11.50
CA GLY A 81 8.04 -25.39 11.79
C GLY A 81 7.76 -26.35 10.62
N GLY A 82 7.75 -27.63 10.99
CA GLY A 82 7.75 -28.76 10.05
C GLY A 82 9.12 -29.43 9.94
N GLU A 83 9.13 -30.72 9.61
CA GLU A 83 10.37 -31.52 9.46
C GLU A 83 11.24 -31.05 8.28
N GLY A 84 10.65 -30.31 7.34
CA GLY A 84 11.33 -29.73 6.18
C GLY A 84 10.56 -28.53 5.63
N ARG A 85 10.67 -28.29 4.32
CA ARG A 85 9.92 -27.20 3.68
C ARG A 85 8.43 -27.53 3.67
N THR A 86 7.65 -26.77 4.43
CA THR A 86 6.21 -26.95 4.55
C THR A 86 5.41 -25.96 3.73
N SER A 87 4.19 -26.35 3.37
CA SER A 87 3.16 -25.42 2.93
C SER A 87 2.57 -24.68 4.13
N ILE A 88 1.69 -23.70 3.90
CA ILE A 88 1.16 -22.84 4.97
C ILE A 88 0.36 -23.62 6.04
N GLY A 89 -0.19 -24.79 5.70
CA GLY A 89 -0.93 -25.66 6.65
C GLY A 89 -2.21 -25.06 7.26
N ARG A 90 -2.56 -23.81 6.93
CA ARG A 90 -3.75 -23.08 7.42
C ARG A 90 -4.67 -22.70 6.27
N LYS A 91 -5.97 -22.61 6.56
CA LYS A 91 -7.01 -22.18 5.60
C LYS A 91 -6.72 -20.83 4.95
N ARG A 92 -6.05 -19.91 5.66
CA ARG A 92 -5.64 -18.60 5.16
C ARG A 92 -4.22 -18.26 5.62
N PRO A 93 -3.39 -17.62 4.78
CA PRO A 93 -2.12 -17.07 5.21
C PRO A 93 -2.31 -16.06 6.33
N SER A 94 -1.46 -16.14 7.35
CA SER A 94 -1.50 -15.34 8.56
C SER A 94 -0.33 -14.36 8.63
N THR A 95 -0.53 -13.22 9.28
CA THR A 95 0.53 -12.31 9.71
C THR A 95 1.28 -12.91 10.90
N PRO A 96 2.46 -12.37 11.30
CA PRO A 96 3.15 -12.81 12.51
C PRO A 96 2.26 -12.76 13.76
N TRP A 97 1.31 -11.81 13.80
CA TRP A 97 0.35 -11.63 14.90
C TRP A 97 -0.95 -12.46 14.74
N GLY A 98 -1.00 -13.41 13.81
CA GLY A 98 -2.14 -14.33 13.68
C GLY A 98 -3.39 -13.75 12.98
N HIS A 99 -3.32 -12.58 12.37
CA HIS A 99 -4.41 -12.06 11.54
C HIS A 99 -4.34 -12.60 10.11
N ALA A 100 -5.47 -12.71 9.42
CA ALA A 100 -5.47 -13.09 8.00
C ALA A 100 -4.73 -12.02 7.16
N ALA A 101 -3.71 -12.45 6.42
CA ALA A 101 -2.85 -11.57 5.61
C ALA A 101 -3.45 -11.23 4.24
N LEU A 102 -4.28 -12.13 3.67
CA LEU A 102 -4.89 -11.95 2.36
C LEU A 102 -6.40 -11.72 2.48
N GLY A 103 -6.92 -10.77 1.70
CA GLY A 103 -8.36 -10.55 1.47
C GLY A 103 -9.15 -9.96 2.66
N LYS A 104 -8.56 -9.85 3.86
CA LYS A 104 -9.20 -9.19 5.00
C LYS A 104 -9.12 -7.67 4.84
N LYS A 105 -10.27 -6.99 4.81
CA LYS A 105 -10.33 -5.53 4.86
C LYS A 105 -9.95 -5.07 6.28
N ASN A 106 -8.91 -4.25 6.38
CA ASN A 106 -8.40 -3.76 7.67
C ASN A 106 -9.08 -2.47 8.17
N HIS A 107 -9.95 -1.86 7.36
CA HIS A 107 -10.71 -0.66 7.77
C HIS A 107 -12.02 -1.05 8.46
N GLY A 108 -12.22 -0.54 9.69
CA GLY A 108 -13.45 -0.72 10.44
C GLY A 108 -14.66 0.00 9.81
N LYS A 109 -15.88 -0.42 10.19
CA LYS A 109 -17.13 0.19 9.70
C LYS A 109 -17.26 1.67 10.08
N LYS A 110 -16.76 2.08 11.26
CA LYS A 110 -16.73 3.48 11.73
C LYS A 110 -15.80 4.38 10.90
N CYS A 111 -14.81 3.82 10.20
CA CYS A 111 -13.83 4.59 9.42
C CYS A 111 -14.28 4.82 7.96
N ARG A 112 -15.58 4.69 7.66
CA ARG A 112 -16.12 5.03 6.33
C ARG A 112 -16.11 6.54 6.18
N ASN A 113 -15.13 7.06 5.47
CA ASN A 113 -15.06 8.47 5.11
C ASN A 113 -16.13 8.76 4.04
N PRO A 114 -17.14 9.61 4.31
CA PRO A 114 -18.20 9.95 3.35
C PRO A 114 -17.66 10.66 2.10
N LEU A 115 -16.45 11.21 2.16
CA LEU A 115 -15.81 11.89 1.03
C LEU A 115 -15.26 10.93 -0.03
N ILE A 116 -15.31 9.61 0.17
CA ILE A 116 -14.83 8.61 -0.80
C ILE A 116 -16.02 8.07 -1.58
N LEU A 117 -16.09 8.36 -2.89
CA LEU A 117 -17.18 7.91 -3.76
C LEU A 117 -16.94 6.49 -4.26
N ARG A 118 -15.70 6.20 -4.69
CA ARG A 118 -15.33 4.91 -5.27
C ARG A 118 -13.97 4.47 -4.77
N ARG A 119 -13.91 3.23 -4.29
CA ARG A 119 -12.67 2.56 -3.86
C ARG A 119 -12.02 1.81 -5.03
N ARG A 120 -10.72 1.51 -4.88
CA ARG A 120 -9.94 0.66 -5.80
C ARG A 120 -10.52 -0.75 -5.91
#